data_AF-A0A945ZKD6-F1
#
_entry.id   AF-A0A945ZKD6-F1
#
_cell.length_a   1.000
_cell.length_b   1.000
_cell.length_c   1.000
_cell.angle_alpha   90.00
_cell.angle_beta   90.00
_cell.angle_gamma   90.00
#
_symmetry.space_group_name_H-M   'P 1'
#
loop_
_entity.id
_entity.type
_entity.pdbx_description
1 polymer ?
#
loop_
_entity_poly.entity_id
_entity_poly.type
_entity_poly.pdbx_seq_one_letter_code
_entity_poly.pdbx_strand_id
1 'polypeptide(L)'
;MFTNEEGRTFLPTARTIWESLLQGETKIEETGTIDGEASHEVFDRLRKDAEKHGENLFRELHTKHQEGIRNEREKGRYAFHVRRQALNRIGLPEVRQFRIKKLDEEEKEWQVALQQREHVFPELQPICLLFVEASNG
;
A
#
# COMPACT_ATOMS: atom_id res chain seq x y z
N MET A 1 -0.78 -2.69 -16.85
CA MET A 1 -0.69 -4.06 -17.42
C MET A 1 -1.35 -4.05 -18.78
N PHE A 2 -0.90 -4.87 -19.74
CA PHE A 2 -1.52 -5.00 -21.05
C PHE A 2 -1.70 -6.49 -21.33
N THR A 3 -2.89 -6.89 -21.78
CA THR A 3 -3.24 -8.28 -22.04
C THR A 3 -3.82 -8.39 -23.44
N ASN A 4 -3.36 -9.37 -24.23
CA ASN A 4 -3.94 -9.64 -25.55
C ASN A 4 -5.19 -10.54 -25.44
N GLU A 5 -5.86 -10.80 -26.56
CA GLU A 5 -7.05 -11.66 -26.61
C GLU A 5 -6.79 -13.11 -26.16
N GLU A 6 -5.55 -13.58 -26.29
CA GLU A 6 -5.10 -14.90 -25.82
C GLU A 6 -4.83 -14.93 -24.29
N GLY A 7 -5.01 -13.82 -23.57
CA GLY A 7 -4.77 -13.72 -22.13
C GLY A 7 -3.30 -13.56 -21.74
N ARG A 8 -2.38 -13.36 -22.68
CA ARG A 8 -0.96 -13.14 -22.40
C ARG A 8 -0.71 -11.69 -21.98
N THR A 9 0.04 -11.54 -20.89
CA THR A 9 0.35 -10.23 -20.31
C THR A 9 1.72 -9.72 -20.77
N PHE A 10 1.79 -8.46 -21.19
CA PHE A 10 2.99 -7.78 -21.67
C PHE A 10 3.21 -6.46 -20.90
N LEU A 11 3.99 -6.52 -19.82
CA LEU A 11 4.30 -5.33 -19.02
C LEU A 11 5.06 -4.22 -19.79
N PRO A 12 6.06 -4.53 -20.64
CA PRO A 12 6.76 -3.49 -21.41
C PRO A 12 5.82 -2.73 -22.34
N THR A 13 4.92 -3.43 -23.04
CA THR A 13 3.91 -2.82 -23.91
C THR A 13 2.98 -1.88 -23.15
N ALA A 14 2.51 -2.29 -21.97
CA ALA A 14 1.69 -1.45 -21.12
C ALA A 14 2.41 -0.15 -20.73
N ARG A 15 3.71 -0.25 -20.42
CA ARG A 15 4.54 0.90 -20.07
C ARG A 15 4.71 1.84 -21.25
N THR A 16 5.03 1.32 -22.42
CA THR A 16 5.18 2.12 -23.65
C THR A 16 3.88 2.85 -23.98
N ILE A 17 2.72 2.16 -23.95
CA ILE A 17 1.41 2.78 -24.18
C ILE A 17 1.17 3.91 -23.17
N TRP A 18 1.42 3.67 -21.88
CA TRP A 18 1.26 4.69 -20.83
C TRP A 18 2.18 5.90 -21.02
N GLU A 19 3.46 5.68 -21.34
CA GLU A 19 4.43 6.75 -21.62
C GLU A 19 4.00 7.58 -22.84
N SER A 20 3.54 6.93 -23.91
CA SER A 20 2.99 7.59 -25.10
C SER A 20 1.75 8.43 -24.80
N LEU A 21 0.86 7.95 -23.93
CA LEU A 21 -0.33 8.69 -23.49
C LEU A 21 0.04 9.95 -22.69
N LEU A 22 1.06 9.86 -21.84
CA LEU A 22 1.51 10.99 -21.01
C LEU A 22 2.26 12.06 -21.81
N GLN A 23 2.95 11.70 -22.89
CA GLN A 23 3.69 12.64 -23.73
C GLN A 23 2.76 13.51 -24.59
N GLY A 24 1.54 13.05 -24.89
CA GLY A 24 0.56 13.80 -25.68
C GLY A 24 0.92 13.97 -27.17
N GLU A 25 2.05 13.42 -27.62
CA GLU A 25 2.50 13.47 -29.01
C GLU A 25 1.86 12.38 -29.89
N THR A 26 1.26 11.37 -29.25
CA THR A 26 0.65 10.24 -29.94
C THR A 26 -0.74 10.64 -30.44
N LYS A 27 -0.98 10.56 -31.76
CA LYS A 27 -2.32 10.71 -32.32
C LYS A 27 -3.17 9.50 -31.92
N ILE A 28 -4.19 9.76 -31.11
CA ILE A 28 -5.14 8.74 -30.66
C ILE A 28 -6.45 9.00 -31.36
N GLU A 29 -6.97 8.00 -32.05
CA GLU A 29 -8.32 8.01 -32.59
C GLU A 29 -9.22 7.24 -31.61
N GLU A 30 -10.20 7.93 -31.03
CA GLU A 30 -11.19 7.31 -30.17
C GLU A 30 -12.21 6.57 -31.03
N THR A 31 -12.21 5.23 -30.96
CA THR A 31 -13.09 4.37 -31.77
C THR A 31 -14.41 4.06 -31.07
N GLY A 32 -14.53 4.34 -29.77
CA GLY A 32 -15.77 4.22 -29.00
C GLY A 32 -15.54 3.82 -27.54
N THR A 33 -16.65 3.60 -26.82
CA THR A 33 -16.69 3.17 -25.42
C THR A 33 -17.43 1.84 -25.28
N ILE A 34 -17.04 1.06 -24.26
CA ILE A 34 -17.79 -0.13 -23.84
C ILE A 34 -18.62 0.26 -22.62
N ASP A 35 -19.94 0.21 -22.77
CA ASP A 35 -20.91 0.61 -21.74
C ASP A 35 -21.78 -0.57 -21.28
N GLY A 36 -22.51 -0.36 -20.19
CA GLY A 36 -23.46 -1.34 -19.66
C GLY A 36 -22.79 -2.58 -19.05
N GLU A 37 -23.43 -3.75 -19.21
CA GLU A 37 -23.01 -5.01 -18.60
C GLU A 37 -21.63 -5.47 -19.08
N ALA A 38 -21.35 -5.33 -20.38
CA ALA A 38 -20.06 -5.68 -20.98
C ALA A 38 -18.88 -4.92 -20.34
N SER A 39 -19.10 -3.66 -19.93
CA SER A 39 -18.08 -2.86 -19.25
C SER A 39 -17.69 -3.46 -17.89
N HIS A 40 -18.68 -3.93 -17.13
CA HIS A 40 -18.47 -4.55 -15.83
C HIS A 40 -17.72 -5.88 -15.95
N GLU A 41 -18.09 -6.72 -16.93
CA GLU A 41 -17.41 -7.99 -17.18
C GLU A 41 -15.93 -7.80 -17.55
N VAL A 42 -15.64 -6.82 -18.42
CA VAL A 42 -14.26 -6.48 -18.80
C VAL A 42 -13.49 -5.95 -17.59
N PHE A 43 -14.11 -5.06 -16.80
CA PHE A 43 -13.51 -4.52 -15.59
C PHE A 43 -13.15 -5.63 -14.59
N ASP A 44 -14.09 -6.53 -14.28
CA ASP A 44 -13.87 -7.60 -13.31
C ASP A 44 -12.78 -8.58 -13.76
N ARG A 45 -12.72 -8.90 -15.06
CA ARG A 45 -11.65 -9.71 -15.62
C ARG A 45 -10.29 -9.04 -15.47
N LEU A 46 -10.17 -7.78 -15.90
CA LEU A 46 -8.91 -7.04 -15.83
C LEU A 46 -8.46 -6.81 -14.39
N ARG A 47 -9.41 -6.60 -13.47
CA ARG A 47 -9.13 -6.51 -12.03
C ARG A 47 -8.54 -7.80 -11.50
N LYS A 48 -9.14 -8.97 -11.77
CA LYS A 48 -8.61 -10.27 -11.33
C LYS A 48 -7.20 -10.52 -11.87
N ASP A 49 -6.96 -10.18 -13.13
CA ASP A 49 -5.62 -10.30 -13.71
C ASP A 49 -4.63 -9.35 -13.02
N ALA A 50 -5.02 -8.10 -12.76
CA ALA A 50 -4.18 -7.13 -12.07
C ALA A 50 -3.89 -7.56 -10.61
N GLU A 51 -4.86 -8.12 -9.89
CA GLU A 51 -4.68 -8.68 -8.54
C GLU A 51 -3.66 -9.82 -8.56
N LYS A 52 -3.76 -10.75 -9.51
CA LYS A 52 -2.82 -11.86 -9.67
C LYS A 52 -1.39 -11.37 -9.96
N HIS A 53 -1.23 -10.37 -10.82
CA HIS A 53 0.09 -9.82 -11.13
C HIS A 53 0.64 -8.96 -9.98
N GLY A 54 -0.22 -8.28 -9.24
CA GLY A 54 0.13 -7.45 -8.09
C GLY A 54 0.41 -8.22 -6.81
N GLU A 55 0.03 -9.50 -6.73
CA GLU A 55 0.12 -10.30 -5.51
C GLU A 55 1.54 -10.36 -4.93
N ASN A 56 2.55 -10.65 -5.76
CA ASN A 56 3.94 -10.72 -5.31
C ASN A 56 4.42 -9.36 -4.78
N LEU A 57 4.12 -8.28 -5.51
CA LEU A 57 4.47 -6.91 -5.09
C LEU A 57 3.79 -6.58 -3.75
N PHE A 58 2.51 -6.91 -3.59
CA PHE A 58 1.80 -6.71 -2.33
C PHE A 58 2.45 -7.49 -1.19
N ARG A 59 2.79 -8.78 -1.40
CA ARG A 59 3.46 -9.59 -0.37
C ARG A 59 4.80 -8.99 0.05
N GLU A 60 5.59 -8.48 -0.89
CA GLU A 60 6.85 -7.78 -0.59
C GLU A 60 6.61 -6.52 0.25
N LEU A 61 5.67 -5.66 -0.17
CA LEU A 61 5.31 -4.44 0.56
C LEU A 61 4.79 -4.76 1.96
N HIS A 62 3.94 -5.77 2.08
CA HIS A 62 3.39 -6.24 3.35
C HIS A 62 4.49 -6.77 4.28
N THR A 63 5.41 -7.57 3.77
CA THR A 63 6.54 -8.10 4.55
C THR A 63 7.42 -6.95 5.08
N LYS A 64 7.77 -6.00 4.21
CA LYS A 64 8.54 -4.81 4.59
C LYS A 64 7.81 -3.97 5.64
N HIS A 65 6.50 -3.82 5.51
CA HIS A 65 5.67 -3.14 6.50
C HIS A 65 5.72 -3.83 7.87
N GLN A 66 5.53 -5.15 7.90
CA GLN A 66 5.60 -5.94 9.13
C GLN A 66 6.97 -5.85 9.81
N GLU A 67 8.05 -5.90 9.03
CA GLU A 67 9.41 -5.69 9.55
C GLU A 67 9.59 -4.27 10.13
N GLY A 68 9.05 -3.25 9.45
CA GLY A 68 9.03 -1.88 9.94
C GLY A 68 8.32 -1.75 11.29
N ILE A 69 7.11 -2.30 11.41
CA ILE A 69 6.32 -2.32 12.64
C ILE A 69 7.06 -3.05 13.76
N ARG A 70 7.67 -4.21 13.46
CA ARG A 70 8.46 -4.98 14.43
C ARG A 70 9.65 -4.17 14.95
N ASN A 71 10.40 -3.52 14.06
CA ASN A 71 11.55 -2.70 14.43
C ASN A 71 11.13 -1.47 15.26
N GLU A 72 10.03 -0.82 14.90
CA GLU A 72 9.45 0.28 15.67
C GLU A 72 9.03 -0.20 17.07
N ARG A 73 8.41 -1.39 17.17
CA ARG A 73 8.02 -2.01 18.43
C ARG A 73 9.22 -2.27 19.34
N GLU A 74 10.28 -2.85 18.81
CA GLU A 74 11.50 -3.16 19.56
C GLU A 74 12.16 -1.88 20.09
N LYS A 75 12.35 -0.88 19.23
CA LYS A 75 12.93 0.43 19.60
C LYS A 75 12.08 1.17 20.63
N GLY A 76 10.76 1.20 20.44
CA GLY A 76 9.83 1.86 21.36
C GLY A 76 9.86 1.22 22.74
N ARG A 77 9.77 -0.12 22.85
CA ARG A 77 9.88 -0.83 24.13
C ARG A 77 11.20 -0.53 24.84
N TYR A 78 12.30 -0.52 24.11
CA TYR A 78 13.60 -0.17 24.69
C TYR A 78 13.61 1.28 25.21
N ALA A 79 13.09 2.23 24.45
CA ALA A 79 13.00 3.63 24.86
C ALA A 79 12.15 3.82 26.13
N PHE A 80 10.97 3.18 26.22
CA PHE A 80 10.13 3.19 27.43
C PHE A 80 10.84 2.56 28.63
N HIS A 81 11.54 1.44 28.42
CA HIS A 81 12.33 0.80 29.48
C HIS A 81 13.39 1.75 30.06
N VAL A 82 14.19 2.40 29.20
CA VAL A 82 15.22 3.36 29.61
C VAL A 82 14.60 4.56 30.33
N ARG A 83 13.49 5.10 29.84
CA ARG A 83 12.76 6.20 30.50
C ARG A 83 12.28 5.80 31.89
N ARG A 84 11.73 4.58 32.05
CA ARG A 84 11.29 4.06 33.34
C ARG A 84 12.44 3.89 34.33
N GLN A 85 13.60 3.41 33.88
CA GLN A 85 14.81 3.35 34.70
C GLN A 85 15.28 4.73 35.16
N ALA A 86 15.27 5.73 34.28
CA ALA A 86 15.68 7.10 34.62
C ALA A 86 14.73 7.75 35.65
N LEU A 87 13.41 7.58 35.47
CA LEU A 87 12.41 8.14 36.38
C LEU A 87 12.49 7.56 37.80
N ASN A 88 12.94 6.32 37.96
CA ASN A 88 13.08 5.69 39.28
C ASN A 88 14.21 6.29 40.14
N ARG A 89 15.17 7.01 39.54
CA ARG A 89 16.41 7.44 40.22
C ARG A 89 16.32 8.76 40.99
N ILE A 90 15.34 9.62 40.70
CA ILE A 90 15.34 11.03 41.17
C ILE A 90 13.95 11.45 41.65
N GLY A 91 13.89 12.08 42.83
CA GLY A 91 12.70 12.77 43.34
C GLY A 91 11.98 12.07 44.48
N LEU A 92 11.04 12.81 45.10
CA LEU A 92 10.16 12.29 46.15
C LEU A 92 9.36 11.08 45.66
N PRO A 93 9.05 10.10 46.53
CA PRO A 93 8.29 8.90 46.16
C PRO A 93 7.01 9.19 45.37
N GLU A 94 6.24 10.18 45.79
CA GLU A 94 4.94 10.56 45.21
C GLU A 94 5.10 11.10 43.79
N VAL A 95 6.13 11.94 43.57
CA VAL A 95 6.45 12.49 42.25
C VAL A 95 6.93 11.40 41.29
N ARG A 96 7.73 10.45 41.79
CA ARG A 96 8.18 9.29 40.99
C ARG A 96 7.02 8.41 40.57
N GLN A 97 6.14 8.05 41.50
CA GLN A 97 4.96 7.24 41.21
C GLN A 97 4.04 7.92 40.18
N PHE A 98 3.81 9.22 40.32
CA PHE A 98 3.02 9.99 39.34
C PHE A 98 3.64 9.93 37.94
N ARG A 99 4.94 10.18 37.81
CA ARG A 99 5.64 10.16 36.51
C ARG A 99 5.67 8.77 35.88
N ILE A 100 5.82 7.72 36.68
CA ILE A 100 5.78 6.33 36.19
C ILE A 100 4.38 6.00 35.67
N LYS A 101 3.33 6.33 36.43
CA LYS A 101 1.94 6.11 35.98
C LYS A 101 1.66 6.81 34.66
N LYS A 102 2.09 8.06 34.53
CA LYS A 102 1.97 8.81 33.27
C LYS A 102 2.74 8.15 32.12
N LEU A 103 3.96 7.66 32.37
CA LEU A 103 4.73 6.93 31.35
C LEU A 103 4.03 5.64 30.91
N ASP A 104 3.37 4.94 31.83
CA ASP A 104 2.62 3.72 31.53
C ASP A 104 1.37 4.01 30.69
N GLU A 105 0.71 5.15 30.90
CA GLU A 105 -0.39 5.64 30.05
C GLU A 105 0.12 5.96 28.63
N GLU A 106 1.23 6.70 28.51
CA GLU A 106 1.88 6.98 27.22
C GLU A 106 2.28 5.69 26.48
N GLU A 107 2.84 4.70 27.19
CA GLU A 107 3.23 3.42 26.58
C GLU A 107 2.02 2.65 26.06
N LYS A 108 0.90 2.65 26.79
CA LYS A 108 -0.35 2.01 26.35
C LYS A 108 -0.92 2.68 25.11
N GLU A 109 -1.00 4.01 25.09
CA GLU A 109 -1.47 4.76 23.93
C GLU A 109 -0.61 4.48 22.69
N TRP A 110 0.71 4.48 22.86
CA TRP A 110 1.65 4.15 21.80
C TRP A 110 1.47 2.71 21.29
N GLN A 111 1.29 1.73 22.19
CA GLN A 111 1.05 0.33 21.82
C GLN A 111 -0.25 0.17 21.00
N VAL A 112 -1.32 0.85 21.41
CA VAL A 112 -2.60 0.83 20.68
C VAL A 112 -2.43 1.43 19.28
N ALA A 113 -1.77 2.58 19.17
CA ALA A 113 -1.50 3.22 17.87
C ALA A 113 -0.64 2.32 16.96
N LEU A 114 0.34 1.62 17.52
CA LEU A 114 1.18 0.69 16.75
C LEU A 114 0.39 -0.53 16.27
N GLN A 115 -0.51 -1.07 17.09
CA GLN A 115 -1.37 -2.20 16.73
C GLN A 115 -2.37 -1.83 15.61
N GLN A 116 -2.92 -0.61 15.64
CA GLN A 116 -3.77 -0.11 14.57
C GLN A 116 -3.01 -0.05 13.23
N ARG A 117 -1.75 0.40 13.25
CA ARG A 117 -0.90 0.49 12.05
C ARG A 117 -0.42 -0.87 11.53
N GLU A 118 -0.48 -1.92 12.34
CA GLU A 118 -0.09 -3.28 11.92
C GLU A 118 -1.07 -3.88 10.90
N HIS A 119 -2.34 -3.46 10.95
CA HIS A 119 -3.38 -3.94 10.05
C HIS A 119 -3.46 -3.04 8.80
N VAL A 120 -3.08 -3.59 7.66
CA VAL A 120 -3.16 -2.91 6.35
C VAL A 120 -4.01 -3.72 5.39
N PHE A 121 -4.74 -3.03 4.52
CA PHE A 121 -5.54 -3.64 3.47
C PHE A 121 -4.96 -3.27 2.11
N PRO A 122 -4.83 -4.22 1.17
CA PRO A 122 -4.48 -3.90 -0.20
C PRO A 122 -5.61 -3.08 -0.83
N GLU A 123 -5.24 -1.98 -1.47
CA GLU A 123 -6.14 -1.21 -2.33
C GLU A 123 -5.60 -1.25 -3.76
N LEU A 124 -6.48 -1.61 -4.70
CA LEU A 124 -6.18 -1.66 -6.13
C LEU A 124 -7.28 -0.94 -6.89
N GLN A 125 -6.93 0.19 -7.48
CA GLN A 125 -7.83 1.02 -8.28
C GLN A 125 -7.22 1.23 -9.67
N PRO A 126 -7.98 1.01 -10.76
CA PRO A 126 -7.49 1.39 -12.08
C PRO A 126 -7.41 2.92 -12.19
N ILE A 127 -6.40 3.42 -12.89
CA ILE A 127 -6.36 4.82 -13.31
C ILE A 127 -7.12 4.99 -14.64
N CYS A 128 -6.94 4.03 -15.56
CA CYS A 128 -7.59 4.01 -16.86
C CYS A 128 -7.63 2.55 -17.37
N LEU A 129 -8.68 2.21 -18.10
CA LEU A 129 -8.80 0.97 -18.84
C LEU A 129 -9.00 1.31 -20.32
N LEU A 130 -8.15 0.75 -21.16
CA LEU A 130 -8.11 1.03 -22.59
C LEU A 130 -8.09 -0.28 -23.35
N PHE A 131 -8.86 -0.32 -24.43
CA PHE A 131 -8.67 -1.27 -25.50
C PHE A 131 -7.88 -0.55 -26.61
N VAL A 132 -6.83 -1.20 -27.12
CA VAL A 132 -5.93 -0.59 -28.10
C VAL A 132 -5.81 -1.55 -29.27
N GLU A 133 -6.10 -1.05 -30.46
CA GLU A 133 -5.89 -1.74 -31.72
C GLU A 133 -4.81 -1.03 -32.53
N ALA A 134 -4.02 -1.81 -33.27
CA ALA A 134 -3.11 -1.25 -34.25
C ALA A 134 -3.93 -0.78 -35.46
N SER A 135 -3.87 0.51 -35.78
CA SER A 135 -4.37 1.00 -37.06
C SER A 135 -3.41 0.52 -38.15
N ASN A 136 -3.89 -0.38 -39.02
CA ASN A 136 -3.20 -0.67 -40.28
C ASN A 136 -3.34 0.59 -41.15
N GLY A 137 -2.28 1.39 -41.22
CA GLY A 137 -2.21 2.53 -42.13
C GLY A 137 -2.38 2.12 -43.59
#